data_AF-A0A7C5JFN6-F1
#
_entry.id   AF-A0A7C5JFN6-F1
#
_cell.length_a   1.000
_cell.length_b   1.000
_cell.length_c   1.000
_cell.angle_alpha   90.00
_cell.angle_beta   90.00
_cell.angle_gamma   90.00
#
_symmetry.space_group_name_H-M   'P 1'
#
loop_
_entity.id
_entity.type
_entity.pdbx_description
1 polymer ?
#
loop_
_entity_poly.entity_id
_entity_poly.type
_entity_poly.pdbx_seq_one_letter_code
_entity_poly.pdbx_strand_id
1 'polypeptide(L)' 'MNTKLTLSLNKNVIMQAKIYAKKNNVSLSFIIENYLLKIISEFQGEHDVKGSIVDELSGIINLDNGNY' A
#
# COMPACT_ATOMS: atom_id res chain seq x y z
N MET A 1 -1.78 1.87 19.65
CA MET A 1 -3.12 1.76 20.28
C MET A 1 -4.14 1.94 19.16
N ASN A 2 -5.10 1.02 19.00
CA ASN A 2 -5.98 1.03 17.82
C ASN A 2 -7.32 1.70 18.17
N THR A 3 -7.78 2.61 17.32
CA THR A 3 -9.07 3.31 17.46
C THR A 3 -9.98 3.00 16.27
N LYS A 4 -11.28 3.21 16.44
CA LYS A 4 -12.27 2.96 15.36
C LYS A 4 -12.52 4.25 14.59
N LEU A 5 -12.45 4.16 13.26
CA LEU A 5 -12.84 5.21 12.33
C LEU A 5 -14.18 4.82 11.69
N THR A 6 -15.21 5.65 11.86
CA THR A 6 -16.53 5.46 11.23
C THR A 6 -16.65 6.41 10.04
N LEU A 7 -16.88 5.87 8.84
CA LEU A 7 -16.97 6.64 7.60
C LEU A 7 -18.38 6.50 7.00
N SER A 8 -18.94 7.62 6.54
CA SER A 8 -20.15 7.64 5.72
C SER A 8 -19.76 7.64 4.25
N LEU A 9 -20.15 6.59 3.52
CA LEU A 9 -19.79 6.38 2.11
C LEU A 9 -21.02 5.93 1.32
N ASN A 10 -20.96 6.08 0.00
CA ASN A 10 -22.00 5.58 -0.88
C ASN A 10 -22.15 4.04 -0.72
N LYS A 11 -23.38 3.57 -0.54
CA LYS A 11 -23.72 2.15 -0.38
C LYS A 11 -23.17 1.27 -1.51
N ASN A 12 -23.22 1.74 -2.76
CA ASN A 12 -22.69 1.00 -3.90
C ASN A 12 -21.18 0.81 -3.79
N VAL A 13 -20.44 1.84 -3.35
CA VAL A 13 -18.99 1.77 -3.15
C VAL A 13 -18.65 0.74 -2.06
N ILE A 14 -19.37 0.75 -0.94
CA ILE A 14 -19.20 -0.24 0.14
C ILE A 14 -19.42 -1.66 -0.39
N MET A 15 -20.42 -1.86 -1.26
CA MET A 15 -20.74 -3.17 -1.82
C MET A 15 -19.61 -3.67 -2.74
N GLN A 16 -19.13 -2.83 -3.66
CA GLN A 16 -18.01 -3.20 -4.54
C GLN A 16 -16.73 -3.48 -3.75
N ALA A 17 -16.43 -2.67 -2.73
CA ALA A 17 -15.29 -2.89 -1.85
C ALA A 17 -15.38 -4.23 -1.10
N LYS A 18 -16.56 -4.63 -0.63
CA LYS A 18 -16.79 -5.94 0.01
C LYS A 18 -16.57 -7.11 -0.96
N ILE A 19 -17.03 -7.00 -2.20
CA ILE A 19 -16.81 -8.03 -3.23
C ILE A 19 -15.31 -8.18 -3.49
N TYR A 20 -14.60 -7.06 -3.69
CA TYR A 20 -13.16 -7.05 -3.88
C TYR A 20 -12.41 -7.67 -2.70
N ALA A 21 -12.75 -7.26 -1.48
CA ALA A 21 -12.12 -7.76 -0.26
C ALA A 21 -12.28 -9.27 -0.12
N LYS A 22 -13.49 -9.79 -0.34
CA LYS A 22 -13.76 -11.24 -0.33
C LYS A 22 -12.99 -11.98 -1.41
N LYS A 23 -12.95 -11.46 -2.64
CA LYS A 23 -12.23 -12.08 -3.76
C LYS A 23 -10.72 -12.19 -3.50
N ASN A 24 -10.14 -11.20 -2.83
CA ASN A 24 -8.72 -11.13 -2.55
C ASN A 24 -8.35 -11.66 -1.14
N ASN A 25 -9.32 -12.24 -0.40
CA ASN A 25 -9.14 -12.74 0.96
C ASN A 25 -8.54 -11.71 1.94
N VAL A 26 -8.97 -10.44 1.82
CA VAL A 26 -8.57 -9.33 2.70
C VAL A 26 -9.79 -8.68 3.37
N SER A 27 -9.56 -7.89 4.42
CA SER A 27 -10.63 -7.16 5.11
C SER A 27 -10.79 -5.73 4.56
N LEU A 28 -11.97 -5.14 4.75
CA LEU A 28 -12.18 -3.71 4.42
C LEU A 28 -11.25 -2.81 5.23
N SER A 29 -11.09 -3.10 6.53
CA SER A 29 -10.20 -2.33 7.39
C SER A 29 -8.77 -2.36 6.87
N PHE A 30 -8.29 -3.52 6.43
CA PHE A 30 -6.96 -3.65 5.82
C PHE A 30 -6.82 -2.78 4.56
N ILE A 31 -7.81 -2.80 3.67
CA ILE A 31 -7.78 -1.99 2.44
C ILE A 31 -7.73 -0.49 2.78
N ILE A 32 -8.60 -0.03 3.68
CA ILE A 32 -8.69 1.39 4.05
C ILE A 32 -7.44 1.84 4.79
N GLU A 33 -6.92 1.03 5.72
CA GLU A 33 -5.71 1.33 6.47
C GLU A 33 -4.50 1.45 5.53
N ASN A 34 -4.31 0.51 4.61
CA ASN A 34 -3.22 0.59 3.63
C ASN A 34 -3.35 1.77 2.66
N TYR A 35 -4.58 2.12 2.26
CA TYR A 35 -4.80 3.29 1.41
C TYR A 35 -4.47 4.59 2.16
N LEU A 36 -4.90 4.72 3.42
CA LEU A 36 -4.56 5.87 4.25
C LEU A 36 -3.05 5.95 4.52
N LEU A 37 -2.39 4.83 4.82
CA LEU A 37 -0.94 4.77 4.96
C LEU A 37 -0.25 5.26 3.70
N LYS A 38 -0.66 4.78 2.52
CA LYS A 38 -0.09 5.22 1.25
C LYS A 38 -0.24 6.74 1.06
N ILE A 39 -1.41 7.31 1.30
CA ILE A 39 -1.62 8.76 1.20
C ILE A 39 -0.73 9.51 2.18
N ILE A 40 -0.63 9.04 3.43
CA ILE A 40 0.18 9.69 4.45
C ILE A 40 1.67 9.62 4.08
N SER A 41 2.15 8.47 3.60
CA SER A 41 3.53 8.29 3.14
C SER A 41 3.87 9.16 1.94
N GLU A 42 2.94 9.33 1.00
CA GLU A 42 3.11 10.24 -0.15
C GLU A 42 3.04 11.72 0.28
N PHE A 43 2.16 12.06 1.23
CA PHE A 43 2.05 13.41 1.79
C PHE A 43 3.28 13.80 2.61
N GLN A 44 3.93 12.85 3.26
CA GLN A 44 5.18 13.03 4.01
C GLN A 44 6.43 12.99 3.12
N GLY A 45 6.28 13.06 1.79
CA GLY A 45 7.40 13.04 0.85
C GLY A 45 8.59 13.86 1.37
N GLU A 46 9.78 13.25 1.34
CA GLU A 46 11.11 13.82 1.64
C GLU A 46 11.77 13.56 3.01
N HIS A 47 11.23 12.72 3.90
CA HIS A 47 11.96 12.33 5.12
C HIS A 47 12.04 10.80 5.42
N ASP A 48 11.96 9.92 4.43
CA ASP A 48 12.67 8.63 4.49
C ASP A 48 12.58 7.91 3.13
N VAL A 49 13.52 8.23 2.25
CA VAL A 49 13.81 7.35 1.11
C VAL A 49 14.64 6.20 1.65
N LYS A 50 13.99 5.08 1.99
CA LYS A 50 14.57 3.73 1.90
C LYS A 50 13.54 2.67 2.26
N GLY A 51 13.33 1.72 1.36
CA GLY A 51 12.46 0.57 1.60
C GLY A 51 11.35 0.41 0.58
N SER A 52 11.62 0.72 -0.69
CA SER A 52 10.83 0.11 -1.75
C SER A 52 11.37 -1.30 -1.98
N ILE A 53 10.50 -2.24 -2.37
CA ILE A 53 10.87 -3.55 -2.92
C ILE A 53 11.96 -3.42 -4.01
N VAL A 54 12.05 -2.25 -4.65
CA VAL A 54 13.10 -1.88 -5.60
C VAL A 54 14.50 -1.84 -4.97
N ASP A 55 14.66 -1.36 -3.73
CA ASP A 55 15.94 -1.39 -3.01
C ASP A 55 16.35 -2.85 -2.74
N GLU A 56 15.41 -3.65 -2.23
CA GLU A 56 15.62 -5.08 -1.95
C GLU A 56 16.00 -5.85 -3.22
N LEU A 57 15.35 -5.56 -4.35
CA LEU A 57 15.64 -6.17 -5.65
C LEU A 57 16.94 -5.64 -6.29
N SER A 58 17.28 -4.35 -6.09
CA SER A 58 18.49 -3.76 -6.66
C SER A 58 19.77 -4.36 -6.08
N GLY A 59 19.76 -4.74 -4.79
CA GLY A 59 20.91 -5.37 -4.13
C GLY A 59 21.20 -6.80 -4.57
N ILE A 60 20.31 -7.41 -5.35
CA ILE A 60 20.45 -8.80 -5.84
C ILE A 60 21.10 -8.84 -7.23
N ILE A 61 21.04 -7.74 -7.97
CA ILE A 61 21.55 -7.68 -9.35
C ILE A 61 22.98 -7.16 -9.32
N ASN A 62 23.96 -8.07 -9.35
CA ASN A 62 25.33 -7.72 -9.75
C ASN A 62 25.33 -7.56 -11.27
N LEU A 63 25.29 -6.31 -11.73
CA LEU A 63 25.62 -6.00 -13.11
C LEU A 63 27.14 -6.12 -13.23
N ASP A 64 27.62 -7.29 -13.65
CA ASP A 64 28.99 -7.41 -14.13
C ASP A 64 29.14 -6.44 -15.30
N ASN A 65 29.95 -5.40 -15.10
CA ASN A 65 30.29 -4.40 -16.10
C ASN A 65 31.14 -5.05 -17.19
N GLY A 66 30.51 -5.89 -18.02
CA GLY A 66 31.04 -6.38 -19.27
C GLY A 66 31.10 -5.22 -20.25
N ASN A 67 32.31 -4.71 -20.47
CA ASN A 67 32.63 -3.75 -21.52
C ASN A 67 32.02 -4.17 -22.86
N TYR A 68 31.08 -3.37 -23.36
CA TYR A 68 30.70 -3.32 -24.77
C TYR A 68 31.20 -2.00 -25.35
#